data_AF-A0A662VA16-F1
#
_entry.id   AF-A0A662VA16-F1
#
_cell.length_a   1.000
_cell.length_b   1.000
_cell.length_c   1.000
_cell.angle_alpha   90.00
_cell.angle_beta   90.00
_cell.angle_gamma   90.00
#
_symmetry.space_group_name_H-M   'P 1'
#
loop_
_entity.id
_entity.type
_entity.pdbx_description
1 polymer ?
#
loop_
_entity_poly.entity_id
_entity_poly.type
_entity_poly.pdbx_seq_one_letter_code
_entity_poly.pdbx_strand_id
1 'polypeptide(L)'
;MKIVKNCAHLIKRLNEILRYKLYAYNELIRKTGFYLKPIHIVTKRTKEGKRTYYYFGRYWYKLETYVKDGKRRLKWIYIGTSKPSIILPEPPKNPLENCIVIVKGNDLIVSDKCYERVINICKSIT
;
A
#
# COMPACT_ATOMS: atom_id res chain seq x y z
N MET A 1 -8.01 -5.44 18.60
CA MET A 1 -8.64 -5.14 17.28
C MET A 1 -9.89 -4.32 17.55
N LYS A 2 -10.01 -3.15 16.95
CA LYS A 2 -11.10 -2.18 17.16
C LYS A 2 -11.89 -1.96 15.88
N ILE A 3 -13.14 -1.54 16.02
CA ILE A 3 -14.04 -1.23 14.91
C ILE A 3 -14.16 0.28 14.77
N VAL A 4 -13.98 0.80 13.55
CA VAL A 4 -14.29 2.18 13.19
C VAL A 4 -15.46 2.16 12.20
N LYS A 5 -16.58 2.77 12.57
CA LYS A 5 -17.81 2.70 11.78
C LYS A 5 -17.79 3.67 10.60
N ASN A 6 -18.44 3.29 9.50
CA ASN A 6 -18.74 4.15 8.34
C ASN A 6 -17.55 4.88 7.67
N CYS A 7 -16.32 4.37 7.82
CA CYS A 7 -15.11 5.04 7.32
C CYS A 7 -14.45 4.33 6.11
N ALA A 8 -15.03 3.25 5.58
CA ALA A 8 -14.43 2.49 4.48
C ALA A 8 -14.11 3.32 3.22
N HIS A 9 -14.95 4.30 2.90
CA HIS A 9 -14.78 5.16 1.73
C HIS A 9 -13.53 6.06 1.83
N LEU A 10 -13.18 6.53 3.04
CA LEU A 10 -12.01 7.36 3.28
C LEU A 10 -10.70 6.57 3.14
N ILE A 11 -10.69 5.30 3.52
CA ILE A 11 -9.54 4.41 3.30
C ILE A 11 -9.30 4.16 1.81
N LYS A 12 -10.38 4.01 1.02
CA LYS A 12 -10.29 3.91 -0.44
C LYS A 12 -9.71 5.18 -1.05
N ARG A 13 -10.22 6.36 -0.65
CA ARG A 13 -9.72 7.67 -1.10
C ARG A 13 -8.26 7.89 -0.72
N LEU A 14 -7.85 7.51 0.50
CA LEU A 14 -6.45 7.55 0.92
C LEU A 14 -5.56 6.67 0.02
N ASN A 15 -6.01 5.45 -0.30
CA ASN A 15 -5.27 4.57 -1.21
C ASN A 15 -5.10 5.20 -2.61
N GLU A 16 -6.12 5.85 -3.15
CA GLU A 16 -6.03 6.55 -4.44
C GLU A 16 -4.99 7.68 -4.40
N ILE A 17 -5.02 8.51 -3.36
CA ILE A 17 -4.04 9.60 -3.15
C ILE A 17 -2.62 9.04 -3.04
N LEU A 18 -2.43 7.98 -2.24
CA LEU A 18 -1.13 7.33 -2.07
C LEU A 18 -0.62 6.71 -3.38
N ARG A 19 -1.51 6.08 -4.15
CA ARG A 19 -1.19 5.49 -5.45
C ARG A 19 -0.70 6.56 -6.42
N TYR A 20 -1.39 7.70 -6.51
CA TYR A 20 -0.97 8.82 -7.36
C TYR A 20 0.42 9.33 -6.97
N LYS A 21 0.66 9.61 -5.69
CA LYS A 21 1.96 10.06 -5.19
C LYS A 21 3.08 9.06 -5.46
N LEU A 22 2.80 7.78 -5.30
CA LEU A 22 3.78 6.72 -5.53
C LEU A 22 4.05 6.45 -7.00
N TYR A 23 3.12 6.74 -7.90
CA TYR A 23 3.37 6.73 -9.34
C TYR A 23 4.32 7.86 -9.75
N ALA A 24 4.08 9.08 -9.28
CA ALA A 24 5.00 10.19 -9.52
C ALA A 24 6.41 9.89 -8.98
N TYR A 25 6.49 9.33 -7.76
CA TYR A 25 7.75 8.90 -7.17
C TYR A 25 8.45 7.79 -7.98
N ASN A 26 7.72 6.75 -8.39
CA ASN A 26 8.29 5.66 -9.17
C ASN A 26 8.78 6.11 -10.56
N GLU A 27 8.12 7.07 -11.18
CA GLU A 27 8.62 7.68 -12.42
C GLU A 27 9.95 8.41 -12.20
N LEU A 28 10.08 9.16 -11.10
CA LEU A 28 11.32 9.83 -10.73
C LEU A 28 12.48 8.84 -10.57
N ILE A 29 12.24 7.69 -9.93
CA ILE A 29 13.29 6.69 -9.66
C ILE A 29 13.39 5.58 -10.72
N ARG A 30 12.60 5.65 -11.79
CA ARG A 30 12.42 4.57 -12.78
C ARG A 30 13.74 4.02 -13.33
N LYS A 31 14.70 4.91 -13.59
CA LYS A 31 16.03 4.57 -14.13
C LYS A 31 16.89 3.73 -13.18
N THR A 32 16.58 3.72 -11.88
CA THR A 32 17.32 2.94 -10.87
C THR A 32 16.92 1.46 -10.86
N GLY A 33 15.82 1.09 -11.52
CA GLY A 33 15.28 -0.26 -11.50
C GLY A 33 14.56 -0.62 -10.20
N PHE A 34 14.50 0.28 -9.22
CA PHE A 34 13.73 0.10 -8.00
C PHE A 34 12.34 0.75 -8.10
N TYR A 35 11.38 0.12 -7.43
CA TYR A 35 10.00 0.55 -7.41
C TYR A 35 9.38 0.29 -6.04
N LEU A 36 8.53 1.19 -5.60
CA LEU A 36 7.77 1.05 -4.37
C LEU A 36 6.32 0.71 -4.70
N LYS A 37 5.83 -0.39 -4.13
CA LYS A 37 4.41 -0.76 -4.26
C LYS A 37 3.55 0.13 -3.37
N PRO A 38 2.41 0.63 -3.87
CA PRO A 38 1.59 1.58 -3.13
C PRO A 38 0.98 1.00 -1.86
N ILE A 39 0.22 -0.08 -2.01
CA ILE A 39 -0.43 -0.83 -0.93
C ILE A 39 -0.52 -2.28 -1.38
N HIS A 40 -0.43 -3.24 -0.47
CA HIS A 40 -0.86 -4.60 -0.75
C HIS A 40 -2.33 -4.76 -0.36
N ILE A 41 -3.18 -5.10 -1.33
CA ILE A 41 -4.62 -5.26 -1.15
C ILE A 41 -5.00 -6.71 -1.42
N VAL A 42 -5.71 -7.33 -0.49
CA VAL A 42 -6.20 -8.71 -0.62
C VAL A 42 -7.70 -8.73 -0.36
N THR A 43 -8.47 -9.32 -1.27
CA THR A 43 -9.90 -9.55 -1.06
C THR A 43 -10.14 -11.03 -0.76
N LYS A 44 -10.91 -11.32 0.29
CA LYS A 44 -11.33 -12.68 0.63
C LYS A 44 -12.85 -12.74 0.83
N ARG A 45 -13.48 -13.79 0.33
CA ARG A 45 -14.86 -14.15 0.73
C ARG A 45 -14.77 -14.96 2.03
N THR A 46 -15.56 -14.59 3.02
CA THR A 46 -15.71 -15.31 4.29
C THR A 46 -17.18 -15.70 4.50
N LYS A 47 -17.47 -16.52 5.51
CA LYS A 47 -18.86 -16.87 5.89
C LYS A 47 -19.72 -15.64 6.21
N GLU A 48 -19.09 -14.54 6.64
CA GLU A 48 -19.75 -13.26 6.98
C GLU A 48 -19.74 -12.25 5.83
N GLY A 49 -19.34 -12.65 4.61
CA GLY A 49 -19.28 -11.79 3.44
C GLY A 49 -17.86 -11.43 2.97
N LYS A 50 -17.74 -10.35 2.17
CA LYS A 50 -16.46 -9.92 1.58
C LYS A 50 -15.64 -9.10 2.58
N ARG A 51 -14.38 -9.49 2.79
CA ARG A 51 -13.38 -8.71 3.52
C ARG A 51 -12.28 -8.24 2.58
N THR A 52 -11.89 -6.99 2.68
CA THR A 52 -10.75 -6.43 1.93
C THR A 52 -9.69 -5.95 2.89
N TYR A 53 -8.49 -6.50 2.79
CA TYR A 53 -7.35 -6.22 3.64
C TYR A 53 -6.44 -5.22 2.93
N TYR A 54 -6.18 -4.09 3.57
CA TYR A 54 -5.23 -3.07 3.13
C TYR A 54 -4.00 -3.13 4.03
N TYR A 55 -2.87 -3.50 3.45
CA TYR A 55 -1.57 -3.56 4.12
C TYR A 55 -0.73 -2.35 3.67
N PHE A 56 -0.62 -1.36 4.54
CA PHE A 56 0.07 -0.10 4.30
C PHE A 56 1.58 -0.23 4.60
N GLY A 57 2.25 -1.22 4.00
CA GLY A 57 3.72 -1.39 4.09
C GLY A 57 4.47 -0.74 2.93
N ARG A 58 5.76 -0.49 3.10
CA ARG A 58 6.67 0.00 2.04
C ARG A 58 7.31 -1.16 1.27
N TYR A 59 6.55 -1.88 0.45
CA TYR A 59 7.10 -3.05 -0.24
C TYR A 59 7.93 -2.64 -1.45
N TRP A 60 9.25 -2.78 -1.34
CA TRP A 60 10.19 -2.48 -2.41
C TRP A 60 10.36 -3.66 -3.35
N TYR A 61 10.48 -3.34 -4.63
CA TYR A 61 10.76 -4.29 -5.68
C TYR A 61 11.90 -3.79 -6.55
N LYS A 62 12.71 -4.74 -7.03
CA LYS A 62 13.65 -4.54 -8.12
C LYS A 62 13.05 -5.12 -9.40
N LEU A 63 13.08 -4.34 -10.47
CA LEU A 63 12.67 -4.76 -11.80
C LEU A 63 13.92 -5.17 -12.58
N GLU A 64 14.00 -6.45 -12.90
CA GLU A 64 15.08 -6.99 -13.74
C GLU A 64 14.53 -7.41 -15.09
N THR A 65 15.36 -7.32 -16.12
CA THR A 65 15.00 -7.81 -17.46
C THR A 65 15.87 -9.00 -17.82
N TYR A 66 15.24 -10.05 -18.34
CA TYR A 66 15.93 -11.26 -18.78
C TYR A 66 15.38 -11.72 -20.14
N VAL A 67 16.12 -12.56 -20.84
CA VAL A 67 15.70 -13.14 -22.12
C VAL A 67 15.28 -14.59 -21.89
N LYS A 68 14.10 -14.96 -22.38
CA LYS A 68 13.62 -16.34 -22.41
C LYS A 68 12.95 -16.60 -23.75
N ASP A 69 13.38 -17.65 -24.45
CA ASP A 69 12.90 -18.03 -25.79
C ASP A 69 13.02 -16.88 -26.79
N GLY A 70 14.17 -16.18 -26.78
CA GLY A 70 14.43 -15.01 -27.63
C GLY A 70 13.61 -13.75 -27.29
N LYS A 71 12.75 -13.79 -26.26
CA LYS A 71 11.87 -12.67 -25.87
C LYS A 71 12.34 -12.01 -24.58
N ARG A 72 12.38 -10.68 -24.56
CA ARG A 72 12.63 -9.89 -23.35
C ARG A 72 11.44 -10.03 -22.39
N ARG A 73 11.72 -10.40 -21.15
CA ARG A 73 10.76 -10.55 -20.07
C ARG A 73 11.15 -9.66 -18.89
N LEU A 74 10.16 -9.32 -18.08
CA LEU A 74 10.34 -8.57 -16.84
C LEU A 74 10.19 -9.51 -15.65
N LYS A 75 11.07 -9.35 -14.66
CA LYS A 75 10.99 -10.04 -13.37
C LYS A 75 10.92 -9.01 -12.26
N TRP A 76 9.85 -9.07 -11.48
CA TRP A 76 9.69 -8.28 -10.26
C TRP A 76 10.22 -9.10 -9.09
N ILE A 77 11.25 -8.58 -8.42
CA ILE A 77 11.87 -9.23 -7.26
C ILE A 77 11.53 -8.40 -6.04
N TYR A 78 10.84 -9.00 -5.07
CA TYR A 78 10.60 -8.36 -3.78
C TYR A 78 11.92 -8.29 -3.01
N ILE A 79 12.29 -7.11 -2.52
CA ILE A 79 13.58 -6.88 -1.85
C ILE A 79 13.44 -6.42 -0.40
N GLY A 80 12.21 -6.30 0.12
CA GLY A 80 11.95 -5.98 1.52
C GLY A 80 11.16 -4.70 1.74
N THR A 81 11.15 -4.24 2.98
CA THR A 81 10.40 -3.06 3.43
C THR A 81 11.24 -1.81 3.62
N SER A 82 12.57 -1.96 3.66
CA SER A 82 13.52 -0.87 3.85
C SER A 82 13.91 -0.22 2.52
N LYS A 83 14.20 1.10 2.53
CA LYS A 83 14.68 1.82 1.35
C LYS A 83 15.99 1.16 0.86
N PRO A 84 16.07 0.70 -0.40
CA PRO A 84 17.15 -0.20 -0.84
C PRO A 84 18.47 0.52 -1.14
N SER A 85 18.47 1.85 -1.24
CA SER A 85 19.68 2.64 -1.47
C SER A 85 19.51 4.05 -0.90
N ILE A 86 20.59 4.59 -0.33
CA ILE A 86 20.65 5.95 0.22
C ILE A 86 20.47 7.03 -0.86
N ILE A 87 20.86 6.72 -2.10
CA ILE A 87 20.80 7.64 -3.25
C ILE A 87 19.36 7.89 -3.71
N LEU A 88 18.44 6.97 -3.37
CA LEU A 88 17.03 7.17 -3.70
C LEU A 88 16.45 8.31 -2.85
N PRO A 89 15.65 9.21 -3.45
CA PRO A 89 14.91 10.22 -2.71
C PRO A 89 14.00 9.57 -1.66
N GLU A 90 13.56 10.35 -0.68
CA GLU A 90 12.62 9.83 0.31
C GLU A 90 11.26 9.54 -0.35
N PRO A 91 10.65 8.37 -0.08
CA PRO A 91 9.34 8.06 -0.62
C PRO A 91 8.26 8.94 0.03
N PRO A 92 7.10 9.12 -0.65
CA PRO A 92 5.97 9.85 -0.10
C PRO A 92 5.56 9.32 1.28
N LYS A 93 5.30 10.23 2.22
CA LYS A 93 4.80 9.87 3.55
C LYS A 93 3.48 9.11 3.45
N ASN A 94 3.39 8.00 4.18
CA ASN A 94 2.16 7.21 4.31
C ASN A 94 1.60 7.33 5.74
N PRO A 95 0.46 8.00 5.93
CA PRO A 95 -0.10 8.25 7.26
C PRO A 95 -0.58 6.98 7.97
N LEU A 96 -0.68 5.84 7.26
CA LEU A 96 -1.00 4.53 7.83
C LEU A 96 0.16 3.52 7.66
N GLU A 97 1.38 3.97 7.43
CA GLU A 97 2.56 3.10 7.35
C GLU A 97 2.63 2.03 8.47
N ASN A 98 2.87 0.77 8.10
CA ASN A 98 2.88 -0.41 8.99
C ASN A 98 1.52 -0.74 9.64
N CYS A 99 0.42 -0.24 9.07
CA CYS A 99 -0.93 -0.62 9.49
C CYS A 99 -1.59 -1.64 8.57
N ILE A 100 -2.47 -2.42 9.19
CA ILE A 100 -3.39 -3.32 8.51
C ILE A 100 -4.79 -2.81 8.82
N VAL A 101 -5.55 -2.53 7.76
CA VAL A 101 -6.94 -2.09 7.84
C VAL A 101 -7.80 -3.09 7.08
N ILE A 102 -8.79 -3.66 7.76
CA ILE A 102 -9.74 -4.60 7.16
C ILE A 102 -11.05 -3.89 6.92
N VAL A 103 -11.47 -3.80 5.66
CA VAL A 103 -12.77 -3.26 5.28
C VAL A 103 -13.81 -4.38 5.31
N LYS A 104 -14.89 -4.18 6.07
CA LYS A 104 -16.09 -5.04 6.13
C LYS A 104 -17.32 -4.15 5.93
N GLY A 105 -17.92 -4.18 4.74
CA GLY A 105 -18.99 -3.25 4.38
C GLY A 105 -18.50 -1.80 4.40
N ASN A 106 -19.16 -0.95 5.19
CA ASN A 106 -18.76 0.44 5.42
C ASN A 106 -17.83 0.63 6.62
N ASP A 107 -17.58 -0.43 7.39
CA ASP A 107 -16.79 -0.37 8.62
C ASP A 107 -15.35 -0.84 8.38
N LEU A 108 -14.49 -0.45 9.32
CA LEU A 108 -13.09 -0.83 9.39
C LEU A 108 -12.85 -1.66 10.64
N ILE A 109 -12.07 -2.73 10.52
CA ILE A 109 -11.48 -3.46 11.63
C ILE A 109 -9.98 -3.20 11.60
N VAL A 110 -9.44 -2.67 12.70
CA VAL A 110 -8.07 -2.17 12.78
C VAL A 110 -7.37 -2.69 14.02
N SER A 111 -6.05 -2.86 13.94
CA SER A 111 -5.25 -3.19 15.12
C SER A 111 -5.18 -2.00 16.08
N ASP A 112 -4.93 -2.27 17.36
CA ASP A 112 -4.91 -1.22 18.38
C ASP A 112 -3.80 -0.19 18.13
N LYS A 113 -2.63 -0.65 17.64
CA LYS A 113 -1.51 0.21 17.20
C LYS A 113 -1.89 1.22 16.11
N CYS A 114 -2.89 0.91 15.29
CA CYS A 114 -3.27 1.70 14.12
C CYS A 114 -4.55 2.49 14.31
N TYR A 115 -5.25 2.26 15.41
CA TYR A 115 -6.57 2.82 15.65
C TYR A 115 -6.57 4.35 15.61
N GLU A 116 -5.69 5.01 16.37
CA GLU A 116 -5.64 6.48 16.44
C GLU A 116 -5.33 7.11 15.07
N ARG A 117 -4.40 6.52 14.32
CA ARG A 117 -4.04 7.00 12.98
C ARG A 117 -5.21 6.86 12.01
N VAL A 118 -5.95 5.75 12.09
CA VAL A 118 -7.15 5.55 11.27
C VAL A 118 -8.25 6.53 11.66
N ILE A 119 -8.50 6.74 12.95
CA ILE A 119 -9.48 7.73 13.42
C ILE A 119 -9.15 9.13 12.91
N ASN A 120 -7.88 9.52 12.94
CA ASN A 120 -7.46 10.82 12.42
C ASN A 120 -7.74 10.95 10.92
N ILE A 121 -7.49 9.90 10.12
CA ILE A 121 -7.88 9.87 8.70
C ILE A 121 -9.41 9.98 8.54
N CYS A 122 -10.17 9.30 9.38
CA CYS A 122 -11.63 9.32 9.33
C CYS A 122 -12.23 10.69 9.67
N LYS A 123 -11.54 11.51 10.47
CA LYS A 123 -11.96 12.87 10.85
C LYS A 123 -11.51 13.95 9.87
N SER A 124 -10.32 13.79 9.28
CA SER A 124 -9.63 14.84 8.51
C SER A 124 -10.06 14.95 7.03
N ILE A 125 -10.93 14.07 6.55
CA ILE A 125 -11.40 14.04 5.15
C ILE A 125 -12.90 14.40 5.05
N THR A 126 -13.49 14.85 6.15
CA THR A 126 -14.84 15.46 6.23
C THR A 126 -14.72 16.96 6.04
#